data_AF-A0A8J7PTM8-F1
#
_entry.id   AF-A0A8J7PTM8-F1
#
_cell.length_a   1.000
_cell.length_b   1.000
_cell.length_c   1.000
_cell.angle_alpha   90.00
_cell.angle_beta   90.00
_cell.angle_gamma   90.00
#
_symmetry.space_group_name_H-M   'P 1'
#
loop_
_entity.id
_entity.type
_entity.pdbx_description
1 polymer ?
#
loop_
_entity_poly.entity_id
_entity_poly.type
_entity_poly.pdbx_seq_one_letter_code
_entity_poly.pdbx_strand_id
1 'polypeptide(L)' 'GNFYVWYNEDLAFVRLDEHREHYASDPLRASFVGPSIQFQDEDNELFEVLPSQVVGRAQAAEALQCWLTSGLKLSSLSWS' A
#
# COMPACT_ATOMS: atom_id res chain seq x y z
N GLY A 1 9.56 -6.65 -10.45
CA GLY A 1 8.16 -6.85 -10.08
C GLY A 1 7.30 -5.72 -10.59
N ASN A 2 6.00 -5.79 -10.34
CA ASN A 2 5.06 -4.70 -10.60
C ASN A 2 4.74 -3.98 -9.29
N PHE A 3 4.64 -2.66 -9.33
CA PHE A 3 4.24 -1.83 -8.20
C PHE A 3 2.84 -1.29 -8.46
N TYR A 4 1.90 -1.65 -7.61
CA TYR A 4 0.51 -1.21 -7.68
C TYR A 4 0.21 -0.29 -6.50
N VAL A 5 -0.53 0.77 -6.78
CA VAL A 5 -1.03 1.67 -5.76
C VAL A 5 -2.46 2.08 -6.09
N TRP A 6 -3.33 1.92 -5.11
CA TRP A 6 -4.70 2.41 -5.14
C TRP A 6 -4.83 3.52 -4.10
N TYR A 7 -5.44 4.63 -4.49
CA TYR A 7 -5.62 5.79 -3.61
C TYR A 7 -7.09 5.96 -3.23
N ASN A 8 -7.34 6.28 -1.97
CA ASN A 8 -8.64 6.73 -1.47
C ASN A 8 -8.38 7.88 -0.50
N GLU A 9 -8.77 9.10 -0.88
CA GLU A 9 -8.49 10.33 -0.15
C GLU A 9 -6.99 10.45 0.24
N ASP A 10 -6.70 10.46 1.55
CA ASP A 10 -5.36 10.57 2.13
C ASP A 10 -4.68 9.22 2.38
N LEU A 11 -5.34 8.11 2.03
CA LEU A 11 -4.86 6.76 2.23
C LEU A 11 -4.55 6.06 0.91
N ALA A 12 -3.67 5.07 0.99
CA ALA A 12 -3.27 4.25 -0.13
C ALA A 12 -3.08 2.79 0.27
N PHE A 13 -3.48 1.89 -0.62
CA PHE A 13 -3.13 0.49 -0.57
C PHE A 13 -2.00 0.25 -1.57
N VAL A 14 -0.89 -0.35 -1.12
CA VAL A 14 0.30 -0.57 -1.94
C VAL A 14 0.61 -2.06 -1.99
N ARG A 15 0.70 -2.60 -3.20
CA ARG A 15 1.10 -3.98 -3.46
C ARG A 15 2.31 -4.01 -4.38
N LEU A 16 3.27 -4.86 -4.06
CA LEU A 16 4.45 -5.11 -4.87
C LEU A 16 4.55 -6.60 -5.20
N ASP A 17 4.55 -6.91 -6.48
CA ASP A 17 4.55 -8.29 -6.98
C ASP A 17 5.95 -8.67 -7.45
N GLU A 18 6.75 -9.23 -6.53
CA GLU A 18 8.10 -9.72 -6.76
C GLU A 18 8.22 -11.18 -6.30
N HIS A 19 8.02 -12.12 -7.22
CA HIS A 19 7.92 -13.57 -6.95
C HIS A 19 6.72 -13.99 -6.07
N ARG A 20 6.27 -13.11 -5.17
CA ARG A 20 5.05 -13.18 -4.35
C ARG A 20 4.49 -11.76 -4.21
N GLU A 21 3.21 -11.70 -3.83
CA GLU A 21 2.57 -10.44 -3.46
C GLU A 21 3.09 -9.98 -2.10
N HIS A 22 3.47 -8.71 -2.02
CA HIS A 22 3.84 -8.05 -0.78
C HIS A 22 3.03 -6.79 -0.58
N TYR A 23 2.50 -6.60 0.62
CA TYR A 23 1.67 -5.44 0.95
C TYR A 23 2.41 -4.49 1.88
N ALA A 24 2.36 -3.20 1.58
CA ALA A 24 2.93 -2.20 2.46
C ALA A 24 1.94 -1.83 3.58
N SER A 25 2.45 -1.75 4.80
CA SER A 25 1.70 -1.29 5.97
C SER A 25 2.51 -0.25 6.74
N ASP A 26 1.85 0.75 7.28
CA ASP A 26 2.47 1.73 8.17
C ASP A 26 2.67 1.09 9.56
N PRO A 27 3.92 0.95 10.06
CA PRO A 27 4.18 0.41 11.39
C PRO A 27 3.42 1.12 12.52
N LEU A 28 3.12 2.42 12.35
CA LEU A 28 2.36 3.20 13.33
C LEU A 28 0.85 2.86 13.32
N ARG A 29 0.37 2.23 12.24
CA ARG A 29 -1.04 1.84 12.05
C ARG A 29 -1.26 0.33 12.19
N ALA A 30 -0.21 -0.46 12.43
CA ALA A 30 -0.28 -1.91 12.49
C ALA A 30 -1.33 -2.44 13.49
N SER A 31 -1.55 -1.73 14.60
CA SER A 31 -2.53 -2.08 15.63
C SER A 31 -3.87 -1.36 15.49
N PHE A 32 -4.10 -0.60 14.42
CA PHE A 32 -5.34 0.13 14.23
C PHE A 32 -6.47 -0.84 13.87
N VAL A 33 -7.53 -0.82 14.69
CA VAL A 33 -8.75 -1.60 14.46
C VAL A 33 -9.88 -0.62 14.13
N GLY A 34 -10.49 -0.80 12.97
CA GLY A 34 -11.56 0.06 12.47
C GLY A 34 -12.32 -0.61 11.32
N PRO A 35 -13.31 0.08 10.72
CA PRO A 35 -14.03 -0.45 9.56
C PRO A 35 -13.06 -0.68 8.39
N SER A 36 -13.43 -1.60 7.49
CA SER A 36 -12.69 -1.81 6.24
C SER A 36 -12.67 -0.53 5.41
N ILE A 37 -11.59 -0.35 4.66
CA ILE A 37 -11.40 0.76 3.73
C ILE A 37 -11.63 0.23 2.33
N GLN A 38 -12.49 0.90 1.58
CA GLN A 38 -12.82 0.53 0.22
C GLN A 38 -11.89 1.23 -0.77
N PHE A 39 -11.39 0.49 -1.76
CA PHE A 39 -10.65 1.01 -2.90
C PHE A 39 -11.36 0.59 -4.18
N GLN A 40 -11.10 1.32 -5.26
CA GLN A 40 -11.61 1.02 -6.59
C GLN A 40 -10.43 0.64 -7.49
N ASP A 41 -10.52 -0.50 -8.17
CA ASP A 41 -9.51 -0.93 -9.14
C ASP A 41 -9.73 -0.33 -10.55
N GLU A 42 -8.92 -0.76 -11.52
CA GLU A 42 -8.97 -0.26 -12.90
C GLU A 42 -10.22 -0.70 -13.67
N ASP A 43 -10.88 -1.78 -13.25
CA ASP A 43 -12.11 -2.30 -13.82
C ASP A 43 -13.37 -1.69 -13.17
N ASN A 44 -13.18 -0.73 -12.26
CA ASN A 44 -14.21 -0.13 -11.39
C ASN A 44 -14.80 -1.08 -10.35
N GLU A 45 -14.15 -2.22 -10.09
CA GLU A 45 -14.55 -3.11 -9.00
C GLU A 45 -14.09 -2.53 -7.66
N LEU A 46 -14.96 -2.64 -6.67
CA LEU A 46 -14.67 -2.18 -5.32
C LEU A 46 -14.17 -3.35 -4.49
N PHE A 47 -13.06 -3.15 -3.80
CA PHE A 47 -12.50 -4.13 -2.88
C PHE A 47 -12.21 -3.49 -1.52
N GLU A 48 -12.25 -4.31 -0.48
CA GLU A 48 -12.08 -3.88 0.91
C GLU A 48 -10.74 -4.37 1.46
N VAL A 49 -10.05 -3.50 2.20
CA VAL A 49 -8.81 -3.82 2.92
C VAL A 49 -8.89 -3.40 4.38
N LEU A 50 -8.09 -4.03 5.23
CA LEU A 50 -8.03 -3.67 6.64
C LEU A 50 -7.29 -2.33 6.82
N PRO A 51 -7.67 -1.51 7.82
CA PRO A 51 -6.95 -0.29 8.15
C PRO A 51 -5.46 -0.46 8.48
N SER A 52 -5.05 -1.66 8.89
CA SER A 52 -3.66 -2.02 9.16
C SER A 52 -2.85 -2.30 7.88
N GLN A 53 -3.51 -2.44 6.72
CA GLN A 53 -2.90 -2.73 5.43
C GLN A 53 -2.77 -1.49 4.53
N VAL A 54 -3.08 -0.30 5.05
CA VAL A 54 -2.97 0.95 4.30
C VAL A 54 -1.85 1.83 4.83
N VAL A 55 -1.34 2.68 3.95
CA VAL A 55 -0.36 3.72 4.26
C VAL A 55 -0.95 5.08 3.91
N GLY A 56 -0.33 6.16 4.42
CA GLY A 56 -0.66 7.50 3.98
C GLY A 56 -0.25 7.74 2.52
N ARG A 57 -0.95 8.64 1.84
CA ARG A 57 -0.68 9.02 0.44
C ARG A 57 0.78 9.44 0.20
N ALA A 58 1.35 10.22 1.13
CA ALA A 58 2.75 10.66 1.04
C ALA A 58 3.73 9.47 1.14
N GLN A 59 3.48 8.52 2.05
CA GLN A 59 4.28 7.31 2.19
C GLN A 59 4.21 6.43 0.94
N ALA A 60 3.04 6.32 0.30
CA ALA A 60 2.91 5.60 -0.97
C ALA A 60 3.71 6.24 -2.10
N ALA A 61 3.71 7.58 -2.19
CA ALA A 61 4.53 8.29 -3.16
C ALA A 61 6.04 8.10 -2.92
N GLU A 62 6.48 8.13 -1.66
CA GLU A 62 7.86 7.82 -1.27
C GLU A 62 8.24 6.37 -1.56
N ALA A 63 7.30 5.43 -1.42
CA ALA A 63 7.54 4.03 -1.76
C ALA A 63 7.71 3.83 -3.27
N LEU A 64 6.86 4.47 -4.09
CA LEU A 64 6.97 4.44 -5.54
C LEU A 64 8.29 5.09 -6.02
N GLN A 65 8.51 6.32 -5.58
CA GLN A 65 9.80 6.86 -5.14
C GLN A 65 11.05 5.96 -5.22
N CYS A 66 11.23 5.27 -4.08
CA CYS A 66 12.29 4.33 -3.78
C CYS A 66 12.31 3.16 -4.77
N TRP A 67 11.15 2.61 -5.12
CA TRP A 67 11.04 1.49 -6.03
C TRP A 67 11.56 1.83 -7.44
N LEU A 68 11.14 2.96 -8.02
CA LEU A 68 11.58 3.39 -9.35
C LEU A 68 13.07 3.70 -9.42
N THR A 69 13.66 4.15 -8.32
CA THR A 69 15.07 4.58 -8.29
C THR A 69 16.04 3.45 -7.96
N SER A 70 15.65 2.53 -7.08
CA SER A 70 16.55 1.50 -6.54
C SER A 70 16.11 0.08 -6.87
N GLY A 71 14.85 -0.13 -7.26
CA GLY A 71 14.26 -1.46 -7.33
C GLY A 71 14.16 -2.14 -5.96
N LEU A 72 14.13 -1.37 -4.87
CA LEU A 72 14.01 -1.88 -3.50
C LEU A 72 12.71 -1.43 -2.83
N LYS A 73 12.31 -2.19 -1.81
CA LYS A 73 11.20 -1.86 -0.92
C LYS A 73 11.60 -0.73 0.03
N LEU A 74 10.70 0.23 0.24
CA LEU A 74 10.93 1.32 1.19
C LEU A 74 11.00 0.77 2.62
N SER A 75 12.14 0.98 3.29
CA SER A 75 12.45 0.37 4.59
C SER A 75 11.71 0.98 5.78
N SER A 76 11.11 2.15 5.63
CA SER A 76 10.26 2.76 6.65
C SER A 76 8.86 2.13 6.73
N LEU A 77 8.47 1.35 5.72
CA LEU A 77 7.22 0.60 5.69
C LEU A 77 7.45 -0.87 6.04
N SER A 78 6.45 -1.50 6.64
CA SER A 78 6.41 -2.94 6.83
C SER A 78 5.89 -3.63 5.58
N TRP A 79 6.52 -4.73 5.18
CA TRP A 79 6.13 -5.52 4.01
C TRP A 79 5.85 -6.96 4.42
N SER A 80 4.62 -7.43 4.20
CA SER A 80 4.20 -8.83 4.39
C SER A 80 3.97 -9.49 3.06
#